data_AF-A0A2R6K262-F1
#
_entry.id   AF-A0A2R6K262-F1
#
_cell.length_a   1.000
_cell.length_b   1.000
_cell.length_c   1.000
_cell.angle_alpha   90.00
_cell.angle_beta   90.00
_cell.angle_gamma   90.00
#
_symmetry.space_group_name_H-M   'P 1'
#
loop_
_entity.id
_entity.type
_entity.pdbx_description
1 polymer ?
#
loop_
_entity_poly.entity_id
_entity_poly.type
_entity_poly.pdbx_seq_one_letter_code
_entity_poly.pdbx_strand_id
1 'polypeptide(L)'
;MQSLKSAIDRILPGLEFEGMSNVSGEYQIKFNNRDGQSVNYDQPSSGERDVIAILFSLVEGEIESKLSEVNGSSPDESDIIILLDGPESYLHPKLQRELLHFLRKLVDSNPMNYRDAQAIIRTHSPTILDFEPSNELYFMVFPDQCNDNQTRSAKDIDIDLMRSIIGGPGTSSLSTGTPLLLVEGDADYDVLIQLFDGFEDNITVRPIYGKGKITRLSAAFDDLVL
;
A
#
# COMPACT_ATOMS: atom_id res chain seq x y z
N MET A 1 14.19 -13.61 -13.80
CA MET A 1 14.21 -12.79 -15.04
C MET A 1 12.88 -12.81 -15.79
N GLN A 2 12.28 -13.96 -16.10
CA GLN A 2 10.95 -14.00 -16.73
C GLN A 2 9.84 -13.47 -15.80
N SER A 3 9.98 -13.72 -14.50
CA SER A 3 9.25 -13.10 -13.38
C SER A 3 9.36 -11.58 -13.35
N LEU A 4 10.59 -11.02 -13.31
CA LEU A 4 10.88 -9.58 -13.34
C LEU A 4 10.31 -8.91 -14.58
N LYS A 5 10.54 -9.50 -15.76
CA LYS A 5 9.96 -9.02 -17.01
C LYS A 5 8.44 -8.99 -16.92
N SER A 6 7.81 -10.08 -16.46
CA SER A 6 6.35 -10.13 -16.31
C SER A 6 5.80 -9.14 -15.26
N ALA A 7 6.57 -8.84 -14.21
CA ALA A 7 6.21 -7.90 -13.17
C ALA A 7 6.31 -6.45 -13.67
N ILE A 8 7.41 -6.11 -14.34
CA ILE A 8 7.64 -4.80 -14.96
C ILE A 8 6.60 -4.55 -16.04
N ASP A 9 6.40 -5.48 -16.98
CA ASP A 9 5.45 -5.31 -18.08
C ASP A 9 4.00 -5.14 -17.56
N ARG A 10 3.68 -5.76 -16.42
CA ARG A 10 2.36 -5.68 -15.79
C ARG A 10 2.14 -4.38 -15.02
N ILE A 11 3.11 -3.97 -14.21
CA ILE A 11 2.97 -2.81 -13.32
C ILE A 11 3.28 -1.51 -14.08
N LEU A 12 4.21 -1.55 -15.02
CA LEU A 12 4.69 -0.43 -15.83
C LEU A 12 4.38 -0.67 -17.31
N PRO A 13 3.11 -0.58 -17.75
CA PRO A 13 2.72 -0.88 -19.13
C PRO A 13 3.30 0.10 -20.19
N GLY A 14 4.12 1.06 -19.79
CA GLY A 14 4.87 1.94 -20.67
C GLY A 14 6.35 1.57 -20.82
N LEU A 15 6.82 0.57 -20.09
CA LEU A 15 8.21 0.11 -20.06
C LEU A 15 8.23 -1.41 -20.23
N GLU A 16 8.97 -1.88 -21.22
CA GLU A 16 9.25 -3.31 -21.38
C GLU A 16 10.68 -3.59 -20.94
N PHE A 17 10.89 -4.58 -20.07
CA PHE A 17 12.25 -4.95 -19.66
C PHE A 17 13.04 -5.57 -20.82
N GLU A 18 14.12 -4.91 -21.25
CA GLU A 18 14.98 -5.37 -22.34
C GLU A 18 16.08 -6.31 -21.83
N GLY A 19 16.69 -5.98 -20.68
CA GLY A 19 17.73 -6.79 -20.07
C GLY A 19 18.81 -5.95 -19.37
N MET A 20 19.95 -6.59 -19.12
CA MET A 20 21.15 -5.93 -18.60
C MET A 20 22.24 -5.95 -19.68
N SER A 21 22.89 -4.82 -19.89
CA SER A 21 24.05 -4.71 -20.79
C SER A 21 25.27 -4.21 -20.02
N ASN A 22 26.42 -4.82 -20.26
CA ASN A 22 27.69 -4.29 -19.76
C ASN A 22 28.19 -3.21 -20.73
N VAL A 23 28.24 -1.97 -20.27
CA VAL A 23 28.78 -0.84 -21.02
C VAL A 23 29.98 -0.31 -20.24
N SER A 24 31.17 -0.45 -20.82
CA SER A 24 32.43 0.04 -20.22
C SER A 24 32.75 -0.52 -18.82
N GLY A 25 32.32 -1.75 -18.51
CA GLY A 25 32.54 -2.39 -17.21
C GLY A 25 31.43 -2.15 -16.19
N GLU A 26 30.43 -1.31 -16.51
CA GLU A 26 29.26 -1.08 -15.68
C GLU A 26 28.04 -1.85 -16.23
N TYR A 27 27.32 -2.54 -15.36
CA TYR A 27 26.07 -3.18 -15.72
C TYR A 27 24.95 -2.16 -15.69
N GLN A 28 24.35 -1.90 -16.86
CA GLN A 28 23.21 -1.00 -17.01
C GLN A 28 21.95 -1.81 -17.31
N ILE A 29 20.87 -1.49 -16.59
CA ILE A 29 19.54 -2.05 -16.85
C ILE A 29 18.87 -1.23 -17.95
N LYS A 30 18.34 -1.91 -18.96
CA LYS A 30 17.69 -1.31 -20.12
C LYS A 30 16.23 -1.70 -20.22
N PHE A 31 15.42 -0.74 -20.66
CA PHE A 31 14.00 -0.88 -20.90
C PHE A 31 13.66 -0.34 -22.28
N ASN A 32 12.60 -0.83 -22.92
CA ASN A 32 12.01 -0.16 -24.07
C ASN A 32 10.81 0.67 -23.62
N ASN A 33 10.78 1.94 -24.00
CA ASN A 33 9.60 2.78 -23.78
C ASN A 33 8.50 2.49 -24.83
N ARG A 34 7.34 3.13 -24.68
CA ARG A 34 6.20 3.00 -25.63
C ARG A 34 6.53 3.36 -27.07
N ASP A 35 7.54 4.20 -27.28
CA ASP A 35 7.99 4.64 -28.60
C ASP A 35 9.03 3.67 -29.20
N GLY A 36 9.32 2.55 -28.52
CA GLY A 36 10.30 1.54 -28.94
C GLY A 36 11.74 1.99 -28.75
N GLN A 37 11.99 3.03 -27.96
CA GLN A 37 13.33 3.52 -27.66
C GLN A 37 13.89 2.80 -26.44
N SER A 38 15.12 2.32 -26.55
CA SER A 38 15.87 1.78 -25.42
C SER A 38 16.26 2.92 -24.48
N VAL A 39 15.78 2.84 -23.24
CA VAL A 39 15.98 3.80 -22.17
C VAL A 39 16.69 3.16 -20.99
N ASN A 40 17.52 3.95 -20.31
CA ASN A 40 18.24 3.53 -19.12
C ASN A 40 17.39 3.71 -17.86
N TYR A 41 17.75 3.04 -16.77
CA TYR A 41 17.06 3.11 -15.46
C TYR A 41 16.86 4.53 -14.90
N ASP A 42 17.68 5.51 -15.28
CA ASP A 42 17.59 6.89 -14.81
C ASP A 42 16.53 7.74 -15.53
N GLN A 43 16.02 7.27 -16.68
CA GLN A 43 15.10 8.00 -17.56
C GLN A 43 13.60 7.84 -17.24
N PRO A 44 13.10 6.73 -16.65
CA PRO A 44 11.75 6.67 -16.11
C PRO A 44 11.46 7.76 -15.07
N SER A 45 10.17 8.05 -14.86
CA SER A 45 9.74 8.98 -13.82
C SER A 45 10.14 8.49 -12.41
N SER A 46 10.22 9.38 -11.43
CA SER A 46 10.63 9.02 -10.07
C SER A 46 9.79 7.88 -9.48
N GLY A 47 8.46 7.92 -9.65
CA GLY A 47 7.57 6.87 -9.20
C GLY A 47 7.79 5.53 -9.90
N GLU A 48 8.10 5.53 -11.20
CA GLU A 48 8.41 4.29 -11.93
C GLU A 48 9.74 3.69 -11.47
N ARG A 49 10.74 4.52 -11.17
CA ARG A 49 12.02 4.05 -10.61
C ARG A 49 11.84 3.41 -9.24
N ASP A 50 10.98 3.99 -8.39
CA ASP A 50 10.68 3.42 -7.08
C ASP A 50 9.96 2.07 -7.19
N VAL A 51 9.01 1.93 -8.13
CA VAL A 51 8.41 0.62 -8.45
C VAL A 51 9.48 -0.37 -8.87
N ILE A 52 10.35 0.01 -9.81
CA ILE A 52 11.40 -0.86 -10.33
C ILE A 52 12.30 -1.32 -9.19
N ALA A 53 12.72 -0.42 -8.30
CA ALA A 53 13.54 -0.74 -7.14
C ALA A 53 12.86 -1.80 -6.23
N ILE A 54 11.58 -1.61 -5.92
CA ILE A 54 10.80 -2.59 -5.13
C ILE A 54 10.75 -3.94 -5.85
N LEU A 55 10.49 -3.95 -7.16
CA LEU A 55 10.44 -5.19 -7.94
C LEU A 55 11.79 -5.91 -8.02
N PHE A 56 12.89 -5.17 -8.09
CA PHE A 56 14.22 -5.76 -8.07
C PHE A 56 14.50 -6.49 -6.76
N SER A 57 14.21 -5.87 -5.61
CA SER A 57 14.38 -6.53 -4.31
C SER A 57 13.56 -7.81 -4.18
N LEU A 58 12.40 -7.88 -4.86
CA LEU A 58 11.55 -9.06 -4.86
C LEU A 58 12.06 -10.18 -5.78
N VAL A 59 12.83 -9.83 -6.81
CA VAL A 59 13.42 -10.80 -7.74
C VAL A 59 14.86 -11.18 -7.37
N GLU A 60 15.55 -10.40 -6.53
CA GLU A 60 16.86 -10.78 -5.99
C GLU A 60 16.85 -12.19 -5.38
N GLY A 61 15.80 -12.54 -4.63
CA GLY A 61 15.64 -13.90 -4.10
C GLY A 61 15.58 -15.00 -5.17
N GLU A 62 14.94 -14.75 -6.32
CA GLU A 62 14.97 -15.71 -7.45
C GLU A 62 16.35 -15.79 -8.11
N ILE A 63 17.03 -14.64 -8.19
CA ILE A 63 18.35 -14.56 -8.82
C ILE A 63 19.34 -15.36 -7.99
N GLU A 64 19.33 -15.18 -6.66
CA GLU A 64 20.16 -15.95 -5.74
C GLU A 64 19.85 -17.45 -5.81
N SER A 65 18.57 -17.84 -5.81
CA SER A 65 18.17 -19.24 -5.95
C SER A 65 18.74 -19.87 -7.23
N LYS A 66 18.61 -19.20 -8.38
CA LYS A 66 19.15 -19.69 -9.66
C LYS A 66 20.67 -19.70 -9.71
N LEU A 67 21.34 -18.75 -9.06
CA LEU A 67 22.80 -18.73 -8.97
C LEU A 67 23.32 -19.89 -8.12
N SER A 68 22.63 -20.24 -7.02
CA SER A 68 22.97 -21.40 -6.20
C SER A 68 22.85 -22.71 -6.99
N GLU A 69 21.78 -22.90 -7.77
CA GLU A 69 21.63 -24.06 -8.66
C GLU A 69 22.81 -24.20 -9.64
N VAL A 70 23.22 -23.09 -10.28
CA VAL A 70 24.36 -23.07 -11.22
C VAL A 70 25.68 -23.36 -10.53
N ASN A 71 25.86 -22.86 -9.31
CA ASN A 71 27.08 -23.05 -8.52
C ASN A 71 27.11 -24.40 -7.77
N GLY A 72 26.11 -25.27 -7.96
CA GLY A 72 26.02 -26.57 -7.29
C GLY A 72 25.80 -26.46 -5.77
N SER A 73 25.31 -25.31 -5.30
CA SER A 73 24.96 -25.04 -3.91
C SER A 73 23.45 -25.22 -3.73
N SER A 74 23.00 -25.65 -2.55
CA SER A 74 21.56 -25.64 -2.27
C SER A 74 21.05 -24.20 -2.31
N PRO A 75 19.88 -23.95 -2.93
CA PRO A 75 19.20 -22.67 -2.76
C PRO A 75 19.04 -22.40 -1.28
N ASP A 76 19.20 -21.15 -0.87
CA ASP A 76 18.72 -20.77 0.46
C ASP A 76 17.20 -21.00 0.48
N GLU A 77 16.69 -21.63 1.54
CA GLU A 77 15.29 -22.00 1.74
C GLU A 77 14.62 -21.08 2.76
N SER A 78 15.28 -19.99 3.16
CA SER A 78 14.74 -19.03 4.12
C SER A 78 13.47 -18.35 3.62
N ASP A 79 12.45 -18.31 4.48
CA ASP A 79 11.22 -17.55 4.24
C ASP A 79 11.51 -16.07 4.01
N ILE A 80 10.70 -15.43 3.17
CA ILE A 80 10.89 -14.05 2.74
C ILE A 80 9.92 -13.13 3.48
N ILE A 81 10.45 -12.15 4.21
CA ILE A 81 9.64 -11.07 4.79
C ILE A 81 9.90 -9.78 4.02
N ILE A 82 8.84 -9.23 3.44
CA ILE A 82 8.86 -7.98 2.67
C ILE A 82 8.27 -6.89 3.57
N LEU A 83 9.08 -5.88 3.88
CA LEU A 83 8.67 -4.72 4.68
C LEU A 83 8.63 -3.48 3.78
N LEU A 84 7.45 -2.89 3.61
CA LEU A 84 7.28 -1.66 2.84
C LEU A 84 6.72 -0.55 3.74
N ASP A 85 7.46 0.56 3.86
CA ASP A 85 7.02 1.75 4.57
C ASP A 85 6.64 2.85 3.57
N GLY A 86 5.35 3.18 3.52
CA GLY A 86 4.82 4.27 2.71
C GLY A 86 5.06 4.11 1.20
N PRO A 87 4.81 2.92 0.59
CA PRO A 87 5.07 2.70 -0.84
C PRO A 87 4.25 3.64 -1.74
N GLU A 88 3.20 4.28 -1.22
CA GLU A 88 2.38 5.26 -1.95
C GLU A 88 3.07 6.57 -2.31
N SER A 89 4.16 6.95 -1.63
CA SER A 89 4.67 8.34 -1.58
C SER A 89 4.96 8.96 -2.96
N TYR A 90 5.27 8.13 -3.96
CA TYR A 90 5.54 8.56 -5.34
C TYR A 90 4.75 7.78 -6.39
N LEU A 91 3.77 6.98 -5.96
CA LEU A 91 2.99 6.13 -6.84
C LEU A 91 1.63 6.75 -7.13
N HIS A 92 1.31 6.87 -8.42
CA HIS A 92 -0.06 7.15 -8.83
C HIS A 92 -1.01 6.06 -8.28
N PRO A 93 -2.27 6.37 -7.89
CA PRO A 93 -3.20 5.38 -7.33
C PRO A 93 -3.34 4.09 -8.15
N LYS A 94 -3.24 4.18 -9.47
CA LYS A 94 -3.21 3.00 -10.35
C LYS A 94 -2.01 2.09 -10.07
N LEU A 95 -0.80 2.64 -9.91
CA LEU A 95 0.42 1.89 -9.62
C LEU A 95 0.40 1.28 -8.23
N GLN A 96 -0.19 1.97 -7.24
CA GLN A 96 -0.39 1.44 -5.90
C GLN A 96 -1.20 0.13 -5.96
N ARG A 97 -2.29 0.10 -6.74
CA ARG A 97 -3.11 -1.11 -6.94
C ARG A 97 -2.35 -2.25 -7.61
N GLU A 98 -1.61 -1.95 -8.66
CA GLU A 98 -0.83 -2.97 -9.38
C GLU A 98 0.27 -3.55 -8.50
N LEU A 99 0.91 -2.73 -7.66
CA LEU A 99 1.89 -3.18 -6.67
C LEU A 99 1.27 -4.14 -5.65
N LEU A 100 0.13 -3.78 -5.04
CA LEU A 100 -0.56 -4.65 -4.09
C LEU A 100 -0.97 -5.98 -4.73
N HIS A 101 -1.53 -5.93 -5.94
CA HIS A 101 -1.93 -7.12 -6.67
C HIS A 101 -0.74 -8.02 -7.00
N PHE A 102 0.42 -7.43 -7.31
CA PHE A 102 1.66 -8.17 -7.50
C PHE A 102 2.15 -8.83 -6.20
N LEU A 103 2.16 -8.11 -5.08
CA LEU A 103 2.58 -8.65 -3.78
C LEU A 103 1.66 -9.79 -3.33
N ARG A 104 0.34 -9.63 -3.46
CA ARG A 104 -0.62 -10.71 -3.20
C ARG A 104 -0.31 -11.95 -4.01
N LYS A 105 -0.08 -11.79 -5.32
CA LYS A 105 0.31 -12.92 -6.16
C LYS A 105 1.62 -13.55 -5.72
N LEU A 106 2.60 -12.76 -5.32
CA LEU A 106 3.87 -13.28 -4.85
C LEU A 106 3.68 -14.14 -3.59
N VAL A 107 2.85 -13.67 -2.65
CA VAL A 107 2.50 -14.39 -1.40
C VAL A 107 1.65 -15.64 -1.69
N ASP A 108 0.56 -15.49 -2.45
CA ASP A 108 -0.45 -16.55 -2.65
C ASP A 108 0.01 -17.65 -3.62
N SER A 109 0.73 -17.28 -4.68
CA SER A 109 1.05 -18.22 -5.77
C SER A 109 2.25 -19.11 -5.44
N ASN A 110 2.94 -18.85 -4.31
CA ASN A 110 4.27 -19.34 -3.98
C ASN A 110 5.11 -19.63 -5.24
N PRO A 111 5.34 -18.62 -6.11
CA PRO A 111 6.08 -18.83 -7.36
C PRO A 111 7.53 -19.26 -7.10
N MET A 112 7.99 -19.12 -5.85
CA MET A 112 9.30 -19.54 -5.40
C MET A 112 9.39 -21.02 -5.07
N ASN A 113 8.28 -21.80 -5.06
CA ASN A 113 8.19 -23.26 -4.80
C ASN A 113 8.83 -23.81 -3.49
N TYR A 114 9.73 -23.08 -2.84
CA TYR A 114 10.60 -23.53 -1.76
C TYR A 114 10.63 -22.55 -0.59
N ARG A 115 9.89 -21.43 -0.64
CA ARG A 115 9.91 -20.37 0.37
C ARG A 115 8.52 -19.81 0.56
N ASP A 116 8.11 -19.61 1.80
CA ASP A 116 6.92 -18.80 2.09
C ASP A 116 7.29 -17.32 2.04
N ALA A 117 6.33 -16.48 1.65
CA ALA A 117 6.52 -15.04 1.60
C ALA A 117 5.43 -14.33 2.44
N GLN A 118 5.85 -13.33 3.22
CA GLN A 118 4.95 -12.46 3.96
C GLN A 118 5.26 -11.00 3.59
N ALA A 119 4.23 -10.23 3.24
CA ALA A 119 4.35 -8.79 3.05
C ALA A 119 3.69 -8.04 4.22
N ILE A 120 4.43 -7.12 4.83
CA ILE A 120 3.93 -6.19 5.84
C ILE A 120 4.10 -4.77 5.28
N ILE A 121 2.99 -4.08 5.12
CA ILE A 121 2.94 -2.75 4.51
C ILE A 121 2.39 -1.76 5.52
N ARG A 122 3.15 -0.70 5.79
CA ARG A 122 2.65 0.47 6.49
C ARG A 122 2.29 1.52 5.47
N THR A 123 1.07 2.07 5.56
CA THR A 123 0.55 3.02 4.58
C THR A 123 -0.38 4.04 5.24
N HIS A 124 -0.42 5.23 4.65
CA HIS A 124 -1.45 6.25 4.86
C HIS A 124 -2.39 6.40 3.67
N SER A 125 -2.15 5.66 2.59
CA SER A 125 -2.90 5.82 1.35
C SER A 125 -4.34 5.29 1.49
N PRO A 126 -5.36 6.14 1.33
CA PRO A 126 -6.75 5.66 1.26
C PRO A 126 -6.94 4.71 0.08
N THR A 127 -6.19 4.91 -1.01
CA THR A 127 -6.23 4.00 -2.15
C THR A 127 -5.82 2.61 -1.71
N ILE A 128 -4.72 2.44 -0.98
CA ILE A 128 -4.28 1.11 -0.51
C ILE A 128 -5.31 0.52 0.44
N LEU A 129 -5.74 1.28 1.45
CA LEU A 129 -6.72 0.83 2.45
C LEU A 129 -8.07 0.40 1.82
N ASP A 130 -8.49 1.04 0.73
CA ASP A 130 -9.74 0.71 0.05
C ASP A 130 -9.72 -0.68 -0.60
N PHE A 131 -8.55 -1.20 -1.01
CA PHE A 131 -8.45 -2.49 -1.69
C PHE A 131 -8.22 -3.68 -0.76
N GLU A 132 -7.89 -3.43 0.51
CA GLU A 132 -7.49 -4.48 1.44
C GLU A 132 -8.69 -4.97 2.29
N PRO A 133 -8.81 -6.29 2.51
CA PRO A 133 -9.87 -6.86 3.33
C PRO A 133 -9.59 -6.64 4.83
N SER A 134 -10.65 -6.60 5.63
CA SER A 134 -10.58 -6.26 7.07
C SER A 134 -9.66 -7.16 7.89
N ASN A 135 -9.52 -8.43 7.50
CA ASN A 135 -8.70 -9.42 8.18
C ASN A 135 -7.19 -9.25 7.97
N GLU A 136 -6.80 -8.40 7.01
CA GLU A 136 -5.39 -8.11 6.68
C GLU A 136 -5.00 -6.68 7.10
N LEU A 137 -5.97 -5.91 7.61
CA LEU A 137 -5.78 -4.53 8.06
C LEU A 137 -5.50 -4.46 9.56
N TYR A 138 -4.50 -3.66 9.91
CA TYR A 138 -4.12 -3.36 11.28
C TYR A 138 -3.98 -1.85 11.46
N PHE A 139 -4.64 -1.29 12.48
CA PHE A 139 -4.46 0.09 12.89
C PHE A 139 -3.34 0.20 13.91
N MET A 140 -2.53 1.25 13.79
CA MET A 140 -1.49 1.55 14.77
C MET A 140 -1.97 2.67 15.68
N VAL A 141 -2.10 2.39 16.98
CA VAL A 141 -2.48 3.37 18.00
C VAL A 141 -1.25 4.01 18.65
N PHE A 142 -1.43 5.16 19.30
CA PHE A 142 -0.32 5.82 19.99
C PHE A 142 0.13 5.02 21.23
N PRO A 143 1.41 5.10 21.62
CA PRO A 143 1.94 4.33 22.76
C PRO A 143 1.23 4.62 24.10
N ASP A 144 0.68 5.82 24.28
CA ASP A 144 -0.06 6.22 25.48
C ASP A 144 -1.51 5.73 25.49
N GLN A 145 -1.99 5.21 24.36
CA GLN A 145 -3.34 4.65 24.21
C GLN A 145 -3.39 3.14 24.42
N CYS A 146 -2.25 2.46 24.57
CA CYS A 146 -2.22 1.01 24.75
C CYS A 146 -1.15 0.56 25.75
N ASN A 147 -1.45 -0.49 26.52
CA ASN A 147 -0.49 -1.09 27.46
C ASN A 147 0.32 -2.26 26.86
N ASP A 148 0.09 -2.60 25.59
CA ASP A 148 0.70 -3.73 24.88
C ASP A 148 0.98 -3.34 23.41
N ASN A 149 1.05 -4.31 22.49
CA ASN A 149 1.26 -4.09 21.06
C ASN A 149 0.39 -2.94 20.52
N GLN A 150 0.98 -2.00 19.79
CA GLN A 150 0.28 -0.83 19.22
C GLN A 150 -0.61 -1.19 18.01
N THR A 151 -0.50 -2.39 17.48
CA THR A 151 -1.30 -2.85 16.34
C THR A 151 -2.64 -3.44 16.82
N ARG A 152 -3.72 -3.07 16.14
CA ARG A 152 -5.09 -3.52 16.40
C ARG A 152 -5.70 -4.04 15.11
N SER A 153 -6.17 -5.28 15.13
CA SER A 153 -6.78 -5.89 13.95
C SER A 153 -8.11 -5.20 13.61
N ALA A 154 -8.33 -4.91 12.34
CA ALA A 154 -9.59 -4.37 11.84
C ALA A 154 -10.65 -5.45 11.57
N LYS A 155 -10.37 -6.73 11.88
CA LYS A 155 -11.21 -7.88 11.52
C LYS A 155 -12.67 -7.74 11.98
N ASP A 156 -12.87 -7.23 13.19
CA ASP A 156 -14.19 -7.11 13.81
C ASP A 156 -14.85 -5.75 13.56
N ILE A 157 -14.22 -4.91 12.73
CA ILE A 157 -14.69 -3.58 12.39
C ILE A 157 -15.45 -3.62 11.07
N ASP A 158 -16.59 -2.95 11.02
CA ASP A 158 -17.33 -2.72 9.80
C ASP A 158 -16.52 -1.81 8.86
N ILE A 159 -15.82 -2.40 7.88
CA ILE A 159 -14.96 -1.66 6.95
C ILE A 159 -15.75 -0.71 6.06
N ASP A 160 -16.99 -1.02 5.70
CA ASP A 160 -17.79 -0.09 4.88
C ASP A 160 -18.16 1.17 5.69
N LEU A 161 -18.39 0.99 7.00
CA LEU A 161 -18.52 2.10 7.94
C LEU A 161 -17.19 2.85 8.09
N MET A 162 -16.04 2.16 8.18
CA MET A 162 -14.72 2.82 8.24
C MET A 162 -14.39 3.61 6.99
N ARG A 163 -14.65 3.06 5.80
CA ARG A 163 -14.46 3.74 4.51
C ARG A 163 -15.28 5.02 4.42
N SER A 164 -16.48 5.03 5.00
CA SER A 164 -17.31 6.25 5.04
C SER A 164 -16.67 7.41 5.80
N ILE A 165 -15.66 7.13 6.63
CA ILE A 165 -14.98 8.10 7.49
C ILE A 165 -13.56 8.41 7.01
N ILE A 166 -12.82 7.36 6.62
CA ILE A 166 -11.52 7.47 5.95
C ILE A 166 -11.72 8.20 4.62
N GLY A 167 -12.94 8.22 4.06
CA GLY A 167 -13.25 8.96 2.86
C GLY A 167 -12.62 8.32 1.63
N GLY A 168 -13.06 8.76 0.45
CA GLY A 168 -12.44 8.38 -0.80
C GLY A 168 -11.05 9.02 -0.97
N PRO A 169 -10.27 8.61 -1.99
CA PRO A 169 -8.96 9.16 -2.28
C PRO A 169 -8.99 10.70 -2.29
N GLY A 170 -8.24 11.31 -1.35
CA GLY A 170 -8.12 12.76 -1.19
C GLY A 170 -8.95 13.41 -0.08
N THR A 171 -9.64 12.64 0.79
CA THR A 171 -10.52 13.19 1.83
C THR A 171 -10.31 12.61 3.25
N SER A 172 -9.19 11.93 3.49
CA SER A 172 -8.99 11.09 4.66
C SER A 172 -8.59 11.83 5.94
N SER A 173 -9.60 12.18 6.73
CA SER A 173 -9.50 12.83 8.03
C SER A 173 -8.78 11.98 9.09
N LEU A 174 -8.85 10.65 8.97
CA LEU A 174 -8.20 9.73 9.91
C LEU A 174 -6.69 9.61 9.66
N SER A 175 -6.23 9.76 8.41
CA SER A 175 -4.79 9.73 8.11
C SER A 175 -4.09 11.05 8.47
N THR A 176 -4.84 12.16 8.53
CA THR A 176 -4.31 13.49 8.86
C THR A 176 -4.24 13.76 10.36
N GLY A 177 -4.84 12.91 11.21
CA GLY A 177 -4.89 13.10 12.66
C GLY A 177 -5.78 14.26 13.13
N THR A 178 -6.58 14.83 12.23
CA THR A 178 -7.52 15.90 12.56
C THR A 178 -8.72 15.32 13.32
N PRO A 179 -9.17 15.94 14.44
CA PRO A 179 -10.37 15.53 15.14
C PRO A 179 -11.57 15.40 14.19
N LEU A 180 -12.36 14.35 14.39
CA LEU A 180 -13.49 14.01 13.54
C LEU A 180 -14.79 14.20 14.32
N LEU A 181 -15.71 14.98 13.76
CA LEU A 181 -17.08 15.12 14.25
C LEU A 181 -18.05 14.41 13.31
N LEU A 182 -18.77 13.43 13.85
CA LEU A 182 -19.78 12.67 13.11
C LEU A 182 -21.16 13.30 13.33
N VAL A 183 -21.91 13.52 12.26
CA VAL A 183 -23.26 14.08 12.31
C VAL A 183 -24.27 13.17 11.62
N GLU A 184 -25.56 13.29 11.97
CA GLU A 184 -26.57 12.36 11.46
C GLU A 184 -26.87 12.62 9.99
N GLY A 185 -26.76 13.85 9.49
CA GLY A 185 -26.93 14.16 8.07
C GLY A 185 -26.54 15.59 7.68
N ASP A 186 -26.81 15.96 6.43
CA ASP A 186 -26.39 17.24 5.84
C ASP A 186 -26.99 18.45 6.57
N ALA A 187 -28.22 18.33 7.07
CA ALA A 187 -28.85 19.41 7.82
C ALA A 187 -28.08 19.78 9.11
N ASP A 188 -27.53 18.78 9.80
CA ASP A 188 -26.73 19.01 11.00
C ASP A 188 -25.39 19.67 10.63
N TYR A 189 -24.78 19.22 9.54
CA TYR A 189 -23.55 19.78 8.97
C TYR A 189 -23.75 21.26 8.61
N ASP A 190 -24.81 21.58 7.88
CA ASP A 190 -25.15 22.94 7.45
C ASP A 190 -25.38 23.85 8.66
N VAL A 191 -26.10 23.38 9.67
CA VAL A 191 -26.34 24.15 10.91
C VAL A 191 -25.04 24.42 11.65
N LEU A 192 -24.15 23.42 11.76
CA LEU A 192 -22.88 23.59 12.47
C LEU A 192 -21.97 24.61 11.79
N ILE A 193 -21.84 24.57 10.47
CA ILE A 193 -20.99 25.50 9.72
C ILE A 193 -21.56 26.92 9.73
N GLN A 194 -22.89 27.06 9.75
CA GLN A 194 -23.52 28.37 9.87
C GLN A 194 -23.39 28.99 11.26
N LEU A 195 -23.40 28.16 12.31
CA LEU A 195 -23.31 28.63 13.70
C LEU A 195 -21.87 28.92 14.14
N PHE A 196 -20.90 28.19 13.59
CA PHE A 196 -19.50 28.27 13.98
C PHE A 196 -18.62 28.57 12.77
N ASP A 197 -18.26 29.84 12.60
CA ASP A 197 -17.33 30.27 11.56
C ASP A 197 -15.92 29.70 11.82
N GLY A 198 -15.24 29.22 10.78
CA GLY A 198 -13.93 28.55 10.90
C GLY A 198 -13.96 27.18 11.62
N PHE A 199 -15.14 26.57 11.82
CA PHE A 199 -15.25 25.29 12.53
C PHE A 199 -14.52 24.14 11.83
N GLU A 200 -14.44 24.18 10.50
CA GLU A 200 -13.74 23.18 9.69
C GLU A 200 -12.21 23.34 9.68
N ASP A 201 -11.67 24.43 10.25
CA ASP A 201 -10.23 24.70 10.24
C ASP A 201 -9.43 23.71 11.09
N ASN A 202 -10.08 23.12 12.11
CA ASN A 202 -9.43 22.24 13.09
C ASN A 202 -10.16 20.90 13.28
N ILE A 203 -11.33 20.72 12.68
CA ILE A 203 -12.17 19.53 12.86
C ILE A 203 -12.71 19.14 11.49
N THR A 204 -12.64 17.86 11.14
CA THR A 204 -13.41 17.36 9.99
C THR A 204 -14.81 16.97 10.44
N VAL A 205 -15.84 17.59 9.85
CA VAL A 205 -17.23 17.18 10.06
C VAL A 205 -17.66 16.21 8.95
N ARG A 206 -18.27 15.09 9.31
CA ARG A 206 -18.75 14.07 8.37
C ARG A 206 -20.21 13.67 8.63
N PRO A 207 -21.14 13.90 7.68
CA PRO A 207 -22.48 13.36 7.75
C PRO A 207 -22.45 11.86 7.42
N ILE A 208 -23.07 11.03 8.27
CA ILE A 208 -23.03 9.57 8.10
C ILE A 208 -24.40 8.94 7.83
N TYR A 209 -25.45 9.78 7.81
CA TYR A 209 -26.82 9.42 7.42
C TYR A 209 -27.42 8.36 8.35
N GLY A 210 -27.44 8.68 9.65
CA GLY A 210 -28.23 7.96 10.65
C GLY A 210 -27.50 7.67 11.96
N LYS A 211 -28.20 7.97 13.07
CA LYS A 211 -27.76 7.72 14.45
C LYS A 211 -27.21 6.31 14.71
N GLY A 212 -27.89 5.28 14.19
CA GLY A 212 -27.49 3.89 14.42
C GLY A 212 -26.13 3.52 13.79
N LYS A 213 -25.68 4.26 12.78
CA LYS A 213 -24.31 4.13 12.27
C LYS A 213 -23.32 4.83 13.19
N ILE A 214 -23.68 5.99 13.75
CA ILE A 214 -22.78 6.78 14.62
C ILE A 214 -22.47 5.96 15.87
N THR A 215 -23.48 5.35 16.47
CA THR A 215 -23.30 4.51 17.67
C THR A 215 -22.45 3.27 17.38
N ARG A 216 -22.67 2.60 16.24
CA ARG A 216 -21.84 1.45 15.83
C ARG A 216 -20.39 1.84 15.63
N LEU A 217 -20.17 3.00 15.04
CA LEU A 217 -18.84 3.49 14.76
C LEU A 217 -18.10 3.93 16.04
N SER A 218 -18.79 4.63 16.93
CA SER A 218 -18.25 4.98 18.25
C SER A 218 -17.82 3.72 19.00
N ALA A 219 -18.68 2.70 19.04
CA ALA A 219 -18.34 1.42 19.66
C ALA A 219 -17.11 0.77 19.03
N ALA A 220 -17.01 0.77 17.69
CA ALA A 220 -15.85 0.21 17.00
C ALA A 220 -14.54 0.97 17.28
N PHE A 221 -14.60 2.30 17.45
CA PHE A 221 -13.43 3.09 17.85
C PHE A 221 -13.05 2.86 19.31
N ASP A 222 -14.04 2.74 20.20
CA ASP A 222 -13.80 2.43 21.60
C ASP A 222 -13.11 1.06 21.73
N ASP A 223 -13.56 0.06 20.96
CA ASP A 223 -12.95 -1.28 20.91
C ASP A 223 -11.53 -1.28 20.31
N LEU A 224 -11.20 -0.31 19.44
CA LEU A 224 -9.86 -0.14 18.87
C LEU A 224 -8.87 0.48 19.85
N VAL A 225 -9.33 1.43 20.67
CA VAL A 225 -8.47 2.27 21.52
C VAL A 225 -8.34 1.69 22.94
N LEU A 226 -9.26 0.84 23.39
CA LEU A 226 -9.21 0.15 24.69
C LEU A 226 -8.51 -1.23 24.61
#